data_AF-A0AA42KR12-F1
#
_entry.id   AF-A0AA42KR12-F1
#
_cell.length_a   1.000
_cell.length_b   1.000
_cell.length_c   1.000
_cell.angle_alpha   90.00
_cell.angle_beta   90.00
_cell.angle_gamma   90.00
#
_symmetry.space_group_name_H-M   'P 1'
#
loop_
_entity.id
_entity.type
_entity.pdbx_description
1 polymer ?
#
loop_
_entity_poly.entity_id
_entity_poly.type
_entity_poly.pdbx_seq_one_letter_code
_entity_poly.pdbx_strand_id
1 'polypeptide(L)'
;MTNSANLQKSGIDLKTAAKMMNVSERMVYMCRKVCELRPDLEKEIDAGRMTVNKAYNLALGRKPPSSWDKLVTAWNNASEDDHARFIVQLRERIFHDRTI
;
A
#
# COMPACT_ATOMS: atom_id res chain seq x y z
N MET A 1 16.42 43.21 -18.59
CA MET A 1 16.61 42.19 -17.53
C MET A 1 15.23 41.84 -17.01
N THR A 2 14.62 40.79 -17.54
CA THR A 2 13.32 40.28 -17.06
C THR A 2 13.57 39.54 -15.76
N ASN A 3 13.14 40.13 -14.65
CA ASN A 3 13.08 39.44 -13.36
C ASN A 3 12.15 38.24 -13.53
N SER A 4 12.74 37.04 -13.56
CA SER A 4 12.03 35.77 -13.43
C SER A 4 11.41 35.73 -12.04
N ALA A 5 10.22 36.30 -11.93
CA ALA A 5 9.43 36.31 -10.71
C ALA A 5 9.20 34.87 -10.26
N ASN A 6 9.80 34.55 -9.11
CA ASN A 6 9.47 33.49 -8.18
C ASN A 6 8.14 32.81 -8.50
N LEU A 7 8.19 31.63 -9.13
CA LEU A 7 7.06 30.70 -9.25
C LEU A 7 6.70 30.23 -7.84
N GLN A 8 6.01 31.07 -7.08
CA GLN A 8 5.36 30.67 -5.85
C GLN A 8 4.43 29.52 -6.21
N LYS A 9 4.74 28.33 -5.71
CA LYS A 9 3.86 27.17 -5.73
C LYS A 9 2.57 27.60 -5.04
N SER A 10 1.57 28.02 -5.80
CA SER A 10 0.29 28.54 -5.33
C SER A 10 -0.64 27.46 -4.74
N GLY A 11 -0.08 26.28 -4.44
CA GLY A 11 -0.79 25.16 -3.86
C GLY A 11 -0.25 24.84 -2.47
N ILE A 12 -1.15 24.36 -1.60
CA ILE A 12 -0.77 23.80 -0.31
C ILE A 12 0.16 22.61 -0.57
N ASP A 13 1.31 22.58 0.11
CA ASP A 13 2.22 21.45 0.00
C ASP A 13 1.63 20.19 0.68
N LEU A 14 2.13 19.02 0.30
CA LEU A 14 1.62 17.73 0.79
C LEU A 14 1.67 17.64 2.33
N LYS A 15 2.75 18.17 2.91
CA LYS A 15 3.04 18.12 4.34
C LYS A 15 2.08 18.98 5.16
N THR A 16 1.79 20.17 4.66
CA THR A 16 0.85 21.13 5.24
C THR A 16 -0.55 20.56 5.16
N ALA A 17 -0.96 20.01 4.02
CA ALA A 17 -2.25 19.35 3.88
C ALA A 17 -2.40 18.16 4.85
N ALA A 18 -1.38 17.31 4.96
CA ALA A 18 -1.37 16.18 5.89
C ALA A 18 -1.49 16.62 7.35
N LYS A 19 -0.76 17.68 7.74
CA LYS A 19 -0.82 18.26 9.08
C LYS A 19 -2.20 18.89 9.38
N MET A 20 -2.77 19.63 8.43
CA MET A 20 -4.10 20.25 8.58
C MET A 20 -5.21 19.22 8.78
N MET A 21 -5.11 18.07 8.10
CA MET A 21 -6.11 17.01 8.18
C MET A 21 -5.81 15.95 9.25
N ASN A 22 -4.69 16.07 9.97
CA ASN A 22 -4.22 15.08 10.94
C ASN A 22 -4.13 13.64 10.37
N VAL A 23 -3.57 13.50 9.16
CA VAL A 23 -3.34 12.21 8.50
C VAL A 23 -1.90 12.08 8.03
N SER A 24 -1.50 10.88 7.59
CA SER A 24 -0.18 10.68 6.98
C SER A 24 -0.07 11.37 5.62
N GLU A 25 1.12 11.89 5.29
CA GLU A 25 1.42 12.44 3.96
C GLU A 25 1.13 11.44 2.84
N ARG A 26 1.37 10.15 3.11
CA ARG A 26 1.05 9.05 2.19
C ARG A 26 -0.44 9.00 1.86
N MET A 27 -1.32 9.18 2.85
CA MET A 27 -2.76 9.18 2.62
C MET A 27 -3.17 10.32 1.68
N VAL A 28 -2.69 11.53 1.94
CA VAL A 28 -2.96 12.72 1.09
C VAL A 28 -2.48 12.48 -0.33
N TYR A 29 -1.27 11.93 -0.48
CA TYR A 29 -0.69 11.62 -1.78
C TYR A 29 -1.54 10.59 -2.54
N MET A 30 -2.00 9.54 -1.86
CA MET A 30 -2.84 8.50 -2.47
C MET A 30 -4.20 9.06 -2.90
N CYS A 31 -4.87 9.84 -2.05
CA CYS A 31 -6.13 10.52 -2.41
C CYS A 31 -5.93 11.43 -3.63
N ARG A 32 -4.88 12.27 -3.62
CA ARG A 32 -4.56 13.14 -4.75
C ARG A 32 -4.37 12.35 -6.04
N LYS A 33 -3.65 11.23 -5.97
CA LYS A 33 -3.42 10.37 -7.14
C LYS A 33 -4.68 9.66 -7.62
N VAL A 34 -5.57 9.27 -6.71
CA VAL A 34 -6.88 8.71 -7.09
C VAL A 34 -7.70 9.77 -7.82
N CYS A 35 -7.82 10.98 -7.30
CA CYS A 35 -8.55 12.07 -7.95
C CYS A 35 -7.93 12.46 -9.31
N GLU A 36 -6.60 12.44 -9.44
CA GLU A 36 -5.90 12.72 -10.71
C GLU A 36 -6.16 11.65 -11.78
N LEU A 37 -6.18 10.36 -11.43
CA LEU A 37 -6.19 9.25 -12.39
C LEU A 37 -7.57 8.61 -12.60
N ARG A 38 -8.39 8.56 -11.55
CA ARG A 38 -9.69 7.88 -11.48
C ARG A 38 -10.65 8.66 -10.57
N PRO A 39 -11.07 9.87 -10.98
CA PRO A 39 -11.97 10.72 -10.18
C PRO A 39 -13.34 10.06 -9.93
N ASP A 40 -13.73 9.09 -10.74
CA ASP A 40 -14.94 8.29 -10.53
C ASP A 40 -14.93 7.50 -9.21
N LEU A 41 -13.74 7.15 -8.68
CA LEU A 41 -13.60 6.37 -7.45
C LEU A 41 -13.77 7.20 -6.17
N GLU A 42 -13.76 8.53 -6.26
CA GLU A 42 -13.94 9.44 -5.11
C GLU A 42 -15.27 9.18 -4.40
N LYS A 43 -16.35 9.05 -5.17
CA LYS A 43 -17.70 8.77 -4.64
C LYS A 43 -17.78 7.43 -3.88
N GLU A 44 -16.99 6.44 -4.28
CA GLU A 44 -16.95 5.13 -3.61
C GLU A 44 -16.15 5.19 -2.31
N ILE A 45 -15.13 6.04 -2.24
CA ILE A 45 -14.36 6.32 -1.03
C ILE A 45 -15.24 7.08 -0.03
N ASP A 46 -15.88 8.17 -0.46
CA ASP A 46 -16.71 9.02 0.39
C ASP A 46 -17.91 8.25 0.96
N ALA A 47 -18.49 7.36 0.17
CA ALA A 47 -19.57 6.50 0.63
C ALA A 47 -19.11 5.34 1.54
N GLY A 48 -17.80 5.22 1.83
CA GLY A 48 -17.23 4.18 2.69
C GLY A 48 -17.24 2.76 2.08
N ARG A 49 -17.61 2.61 0.81
CA ARG A 49 -17.63 1.30 0.11
C ARG A 49 -16.25 0.84 -0.32
N MET A 50 -15.30 1.77 -0.41
CA MET A 50 -13.93 1.50 -0.84
C MET A 50 -12.91 2.22 0.03
N THR A 51 -11.82 1.54 0.36
CA THR A 51 -10.70 2.19 1.03
C THR A 51 -9.83 2.95 0.04
N VAL A 52 -9.20 4.03 0.49
CA VAL A 52 -8.23 4.81 -0.33
C VAL A 52 -7.14 3.90 -0.91
N ASN A 53 -6.68 2.89 -0.16
CA ASN A 53 -5.65 1.97 -0.66
C ASN A 53 -6.15 1.08 -1.81
N LYS A 54 -7.39 0.58 -1.72
CA LYS A 54 -7.99 -0.18 -2.82
C LYS A 54 -8.17 0.71 -4.05
N ALA A 55 -8.70 1.91 -3.89
CA ALA A 55 -8.88 2.87 -4.97
C ALA A 55 -7.54 3.26 -5.62
N TYR A 56 -6.50 3.50 -4.82
CA TYR A 56 -5.17 3.82 -5.32
C TYR A 56 -4.55 2.70 -6.16
N ASN A 57 -4.70 1.45 -5.73
CA ASN A 57 -4.21 0.31 -6.53
C ASN A 57 -4.99 0.17 -7.85
N LEU A 58 -6.31 0.36 -7.82
CA LEU A 58 -7.14 0.37 -9.04
C LEU A 58 -6.74 1.51 -9.98
N ALA A 59 -6.50 2.71 -9.45
CA ALA A 59 -6.05 3.88 -10.21
C ALA A 59 -4.69 3.66 -10.90
N LEU A 60 -3.78 2.92 -10.25
CA LEU A 60 -2.48 2.57 -10.81
C LEU A 60 -2.49 1.30 -11.68
N GLY A 61 -3.64 0.65 -11.87
CA GLY A 61 -3.72 -0.65 -12.57
C GLY A 61 -2.92 -1.77 -11.87
N ARG A 62 -2.58 -1.60 -10.59
CA ARG A 62 -1.79 -2.56 -9.83
C ARG A 62 -2.69 -3.65 -9.30
N LYS A 63 -2.39 -4.90 -9.66
CA LYS A 63 -3.00 -6.05 -9.01
C LYS A 63 -2.45 -6.13 -7.58
N PRO A 64 -3.31 -6.16 -6.54
CA PRO A 64 -2.83 -6.41 -5.19
C PRO A 64 -2.13 -7.78 -5.14
N PRO A 65 -1.02 -7.91 -4.40
CA PRO A 65 -0.32 -9.18 -4.28
C PRO A 65 -1.26 -10.22 -3.70
N SER A 66 -1.29 -11.40 -4.32
CA SER A 66 -2.04 -12.55 -3.82
C SER A 66 -1.46 -13.02 -2.49
N SER A 67 -2.20 -13.85 -1.76
CA SER A 67 -1.68 -14.49 -0.53
C SER A 67 -0.41 -15.29 -0.83
N TRP A 68 -0.34 -15.92 -2.00
CA TRP A 68 0.85 -16.63 -2.46
C TRP A 68 2.04 -15.69 -2.67
N ASP A 69 1.84 -14.56 -3.35
CA ASP A 69 2.92 -13.58 -3.58
C ASP A 69 3.48 -13.05 -2.26
N LYS A 70 2.61 -12.83 -1.27
CA LYS A 70 3.01 -12.41 0.08
C LYS A 70 3.83 -13.48 0.79
N LEU A 71 3.42 -14.75 0.70
CA LEU A 71 4.15 -15.87 1.29
C LEU A 71 5.52 -16.05 0.66
N VAL A 72 5.60 -16.01 -0.68
CA VAL A 72 6.88 -16.07 -1.40
C VAL A 72 7.79 -14.91 -0.99
N THR A 73 7.25 -13.70 -0.91
CA THR A 73 8.02 -12.52 -0.46
C THR A 73 8.53 -12.71 0.98
N ALA A 74 7.67 -13.19 1.89
CA ALA A 74 8.05 -13.44 3.27
C ALA A 74 9.12 -14.54 3.37
N TRP A 75 8.97 -15.63 2.61
CA TRP A 75 9.96 -16.69 2.51
C TRP A 75 11.30 -16.14 2.04
N ASN A 76 11.33 -15.42 0.92
CA ASN A 76 12.58 -14.90 0.36
C ASN A 76 13.29 -13.87 1.27
N ASN A 77 12.54 -13.19 2.14
CA ASN A 77 13.09 -12.21 3.08
C ASN A 77 13.42 -12.79 4.47
N ALA A 78 13.01 -14.03 4.75
CA ALA A 78 13.26 -14.67 6.03
C ALA A 78 14.72 -15.13 6.15
N SER A 79 15.22 -15.20 7.39
CA SER A 79 16.57 -15.68 7.66
C SER A 79 16.68 -17.20 7.43
N GLU A 80 17.90 -17.72 7.27
CA GLU A 80 18.13 -19.17 7.19
C GLU A 80 17.61 -19.90 8.44
N ASP A 81 17.76 -19.29 9.62
CA ASP A 81 17.22 -19.83 10.87
C ASP A 81 15.69 -19.92 10.85
N ASP A 82 14.99 -18.91 10.31
CA ASP A 82 13.54 -18.92 10.18
C ASP A 82 13.07 -19.98 9.17
N HIS A 83 13.82 -20.15 8.07
CA HIS A 83 13.56 -21.24 7.12
C HIS A 83 13.70 -22.60 7.78
N ALA A 84 14.78 -22.81 8.54
CA ALA A 84 15.03 -24.07 9.24
C ALA A 84 13.92 -24.38 10.26
N ARG A 85 13.53 -23.39 11.07
CA ARG A 85 12.41 -23.54 12.04
C ARG A 85 11.11 -23.89 11.33
N PHE A 86 10.79 -23.22 10.23
CA PHE A 86 9.58 -23.50 9.47
C PHE A 86 9.56 -24.91 8.88
N ILE A 87 10.69 -25.38 8.32
CA ILE A 87 10.80 -26.74 7.76
C ILE A 87 10.61 -27.81 8.85
N VAL A 88 11.18 -27.61 10.04
CA VAL A 88 11.00 -28.55 11.17
C VAL A 88 9.54 -28.63 11.57
N GLN A 89 8.87 -27.49 11.78
CA GLN A 89 7.45 -27.45 12.14
C GLN A 89 6.56 -28.11 11.07
N LEU A 90 6.85 -27.88 9.79
CA LEU A 90 6.10 -28.47 8.69
C LEU A 90 6.25 -30.00 8.66
N ARG A 91 7.46 -30.51 8.90
CA ARG A 91 7.72 -31.95 9.01
C ARG A 91 6.93 -32.57 10.16
N GLU A 92 7.05 -32.01 11.36
CA GLU A 92 6.34 -32.51 12.55
C GLU A 92 4.83 -32.60 12.32
N ARG A 93 4.24 -31.57 11.70
CA ARG A 93 2.82 -31.54 11.37
C ARG A 93 2.42 -32.61 10.36
N ILE A 94 3.19 -32.79 9.28
CA ILE A 94 2.90 -33.80 8.26
C ILE A 94 3.02 -35.23 8.84
N PHE A 95 3.99 -35.48 9.72
CA PHE A 95 4.16 -36.78 10.34
C PHE A 95 3.04 -37.09 11.35
N HIS A 96 2.58 -36.09 12.11
CA HIS A 96 1.45 -36.24 13.02
C HIS A 96 0.15 -36.58 12.28
N ASP A 97 -0.14 -35.93 11.15
CA ASP A 97 -1.36 -36.18 10.36
C ASP A 97 -1.34 -37.53 9.63
N ARG A 98 -0.19 -38.21 9.51
CA ARG A 98 -0.05 -39.53 8.86
C ARG A 98 -0.06 -40.71 9.84
N THR A 99 -0.08 -40.45 11.14
CA THR A 99 -0.06 -41.48 12.20
C THR A 99 -1.43 -41.68 12.86
N ILE A 100 -2.47 -41.05 12.32
CA ILE A 100 -3.88 -41.21 12.69
C ILE A 100 -4.63 -41.83 11.51
#